data_AF-A0A840BKD4-F1
#
_entry.id   AF-A0A840BKD4-F1
#
_cell.length_a   1.000
_cell.length_b   1.000
_cell.length_c   1.000
_cell.angle_alpha   90.00
_cell.angle_beta   90.00
_cell.angle_gamma   90.00
#
_symmetry.space_group_name_H-M   'P 1'
#
loop_
_entity.id
_entity.type
_entity.pdbx_description
1 polymer ?
#
loop_
_entity_poly.entity_id
_entity_poly.type
_entity_poly.pdbx_seq_one_letter_code
_entity_poly.pdbx_strand_id
1 'polypeptide(L)'
;MVTPELYKLLRAHYRCEGDGYVCHLDYEPWLGAQDGEVSAPVRYSIKERSHSVTRVAMHYQFLIEPGVPTTDREVVLHLKSAPPPQCWRLGDLITPTGESLATSYAGKP
;
A
#
# COMPACT_ATOMS: atom_id res chain seq x y z
N MET A 1 -3.33 11.51 1.73
CA MET A 1 -2.27 12.24 1.00
C MET A 1 -0.94 11.49 1.18
N VAL A 2 -0.12 11.41 0.14
CA VAL A 2 1.20 10.75 0.15
C VAL A 2 2.34 11.76 0.36
N THR A 3 3.55 11.31 0.68
CA THR A 3 4.73 12.20 0.70
C THR A 3 5.12 12.60 -0.74
N PRO A 4 5.84 13.72 -0.93
CA PRO A 4 6.33 14.11 -2.26
C PRO A 4 7.19 13.04 -2.94
N GLU A 5 7.98 12.30 -2.16
CA GLU A 5 8.83 11.22 -2.66
C GLU A 5 7.99 10.07 -3.20
N LEU A 6 7.02 9.58 -2.40
CA LEU A 6 6.13 8.51 -2.84
C LEU A 6 5.26 8.97 -4.03
N TYR A 7 4.82 10.22 -4.05
CA TYR A 7 4.08 10.77 -5.18
C TYR A 7 4.87 10.72 -6.49
N LYS A 8 6.16 11.04 -6.46
CA LYS A 8 7.04 10.96 -7.63
C LYS A 8 7.14 9.53 -8.16
N LEU A 9 7.25 8.55 -7.26
CA LEU A 9 7.32 7.13 -7.61
C LEU A 9 6.01 6.63 -8.22
N LEU A 10 4.87 6.95 -7.59
CA LEU A 10 3.54 6.62 -8.12
C LEU A 10 3.33 7.18 -9.53
N ARG A 11 3.69 8.46 -9.74
CA ARG A 11 3.62 9.12 -11.05
C ARG A 11 4.47 8.43 -12.12
N ALA A 12 5.66 7.94 -11.76
CA ALA A 12 6.54 7.23 -12.68
C ALA A 12 5.96 5.84 -13.04
N HIS A 13 5.46 5.13 -12.03
CA HIS A 13 4.80 3.84 -12.21
C HIS A 13 3.58 3.95 -13.15
N TYR A 14 2.62 4.83 -12.85
CA TYR A 14 1.42 5.01 -13.68
C TYR A 14 1.72 5.49 -15.10
N ARG A 15 2.80 6.26 -15.29
CA ARG A 15 3.23 6.64 -16.64
C ARG A 15 3.69 5.42 -17.44
N CYS A 16 4.45 4.53 -16.81
CA CYS A 16 4.89 3.29 -17.45
C CYS A 16 3.69 2.39 -17.79
N GLU A 17 2.69 2.28 -16.91
CA GLU A 17 1.50 1.46 -17.16
C GLU A 17 0.67 2.02 -18.33
N GLY A 18 0.59 3.35 -18.43
CA GLY A 18 -0.09 4.04 -19.53
C GLY A 18 0.52 3.75 -20.91
N ASP A 19 1.79 3.32 -20.97
CA ASP A 19 2.46 2.90 -22.19
C ASP A 19 2.13 1.42 -22.56
N GLY A 20 1.25 0.75 -21.81
CA GLY A 20 0.77 -0.61 -22.06
C GLY A 20 1.67 -1.72 -21.50
N TYR A 21 2.61 -1.38 -20.62
CA TYR A 21 3.53 -2.33 -20.01
C TYR A 21 3.05 -2.75 -18.62
N VAL A 22 3.33 -4.01 -18.26
CA VAL A 22 3.46 -4.40 -16.86
C VAL A 22 4.72 -3.72 -16.34
N CYS A 23 4.58 -2.90 -15.30
CA CYS A 23 5.68 -2.12 -14.75
C CYS A 23 6.27 -2.84 -13.52
N HIS A 24 6.52 -2.08 -12.47
CA HIS A 24 7.25 -2.56 -11.28
C HIS A 24 6.52 -3.65 -10.48
N LEU A 25 5.18 -3.70 -10.53
CA LEU A 25 4.36 -4.73 -9.91
C LEU A 25 3.27 -5.13 -10.91
N ASP A 26 2.98 -6.42 -10.99
CA ASP A 26 1.99 -7.01 -11.87
C ASP A 26 0.69 -7.38 -11.13
N TYR A 27 0.46 -6.75 -9.98
CA TYR A 27 -0.68 -6.98 -9.09
C TYR A 27 -1.04 -5.72 -8.29
N GLU A 28 -2.26 -5.67 -7.73
CA GLU A 28 -2.72 -4.54 -6.91
C GLU A 28 -2.00 -4.53 -5.54
N PRO A 29 -1.19 -3.51 -5.20
CA PRO A 29 -0.29 -3.58 -4.06
C PRO A 29 -0.97 -3.73 -2.70
N TRP A 30 -2.16 -3.14 -2.55
CA TRP A 30 -2.91 -3.27 -1.31
C TRP A 30 -3.61 -4.62 -1.15
N LEU A 31 -3.83 -5.36 -2.25
CA LEU A 31 -4.35 -6.72 -2.22
C LEU A 31 -3.21 -7.73 -2.14
N GLY A 32 -2.09 -7.52 -2.85
CA GLY A 32 -1.13 -8.60 -3.12
C GLY A 32 -1.68 -9.62 -4.13
N ALA A 33 -2.57 -9.21 -5.03
CA ALA A 33 -3.20 -10.04 -6.06
C ALA A 33 -3.71 -9.18 -7.23
N GLN A 34 -3.94 -9.78 -8.41
CA GLN A 34 -4.54 -9.10 -9.57
C GLN A 34 -6.06 -8.96 -9.44
N ASP A 35 -6.71 -10.00 -8.92
CA ASP A 35 -8.17 -10.06 -8.74
C ASP A 35 -8.55 -10.15 -7.26
N GLY A 36 -9.84 -9.97 -7.01
CA GLY A 36 -10.46 -10.07 -5.70
C GLY A 36 -10.70 -8.72 -5.04
N GLU A 37 -11.16 -8.77 -3.80
CA GLU A 37 -11.60 -7.57 -3.08
C GLU A 37 -11.29 -7.63 -1.59
N VAL A 38 -11.29 -6.44 -0.98
CA VAL A 38 -11.24 -6.25 0.46
C VAL A 38 -12.66 -6.43 1.01
N SER A 39 -12.85 -7.46 1.82
CA SER A 39 -14.09 -7.72 2.53
C SER A 39 -14.05 -7.19 3.97
N ALA A 40 -15.21 -6.73 4.44
CA ALA A 40 -15.40 -6.18 5.77
C ALA A 40 -15.42 -7.27 6.86
N PRO A 41 -15.06 -6.95 8.11
CA PRO A 41 -14.64 -5.64 8.60
C PRO A 41 -13.13 -5.38 8.40
N VAL A 42 -12.79 -4.16 7.97
CA VAL A 42 -11.41 -3.67 7.99
C VAL A 42 -11.08 -3.19 9.41
N ARG A 43 -9.96 -3.68 9.97
CA ARG A 43 -9.49 -3.32 11.31
C ARG A 43 -8.12 -2.65 11.22
N TYR A 44 -7.85 -1.72 12.14
CA TYR A 44 -6.59 -1.00 12.19
C TYR A 44 -5.88 -1.24 13.52
N SER A 45 -4.56 -1.43 13.49
CA SER A 45 -3.73 -1.46 14.69
C SER A 45 -2.45 -0.67 14.50
N ILE A 46 -1.94 -0.06 15.58
CA ILE A 46 -0.66 0.64 15.56
C ILE A 46 0.44 -0.39 15.79
N LYS A 47 1.38 -0.52 14.84
CA LYS A 47 2.58 -1.33 15.01
C LYS A 47 3.71 -0.56 15.68
N GLU A 48 3.83 0.72 15.36
CA GLU A 48 4.88 1.61 15.87
C GLU A 48 4.39 3.06 15.84
N ARG A 49 4.74 3.86 16.85
CA ARG A 49 4.39 5.28 16.89
C ARG A 49 5.50 6.11 17.50
N SER A 50 5.86 7.19 16.80
CA SER A 50 6.77 8.24 17.25
C SER A 50 6.24 9.62 16.81
N HIS A 51 6.98 10.69 17.11
CA HIS A 51 6.62 12.04 16.67
C HIS A 51 6.77 12.27 15.16
N SER A 52 7.67 11.54 14.50
CA SER A 52 8.00 11.73 13.08
C SER A 52 7.47 10.61 12.18
N VAL A 53 7.30 9.40 12.73
CA VAL A 53 6.91 8.19 11.99
C VAL A 53 5.87 7.40 12.77
N THR A 54 4.85 6.90 12.09
CA THR A 54 3.87 5.94 12.64
C THR A 54 3.66 4.81 11.63
N ARG A 55 3.62 3.56 12.11
CA ARG A 55 3.27 2.38 11.30
C ARG A 55 1.91 1.88 11.72
N VAL A 56 0.97 1.84 10.79
CA VAL A 56 -0.39 1.34 11.01
C VAL A 56 -0.61 0.09 10.18
N ALA A 57 -1.00 -1.01 10.81
CA ALA A 57 -1.48 -2.19 10.12
C ALA A 57 -2.97 -2.00 9.77
N MET A 58 -3.33 -2.30 8.52
CA MET A 58 -4.70 -2.45 8.07
C MET A 58 -4.95 -3.92 7.79
N HIS A 59 -5.81 -4.53 8.59
CA HIS A 59 -6.19 -5.94 8.55
C HIS A 59 -7.54 -6.08 7.87
N TYR A 60 -7.67 -7.05 6.97
CA TYR A 60 -8.93 -7.29 6.27
C TYR A 60 -9.04 -8.75 5.81
N GLN A 61 -10.25 -9.16 5.43
CA GLN A 61 -10.49 -10.42 4.75
C GLN A 61 -10.34 -10.21 3.25
N PHE A 62 -9.51 -11.00 2.58
CA PHE A 62 -9.41 -11.03 1.13
C PHE A 62 -10.37 -12.08 0.57
N LEU A 63 -11.23 -11.66 -0.36
CA LEU A 63 -12.15 -12.52 -1.10
C LEU A 63 -11.76 -12.52 -2.57
N ILE A 64 -11.43 -13.69 -3.13
CA ILE A 64 -11.12 -13.81 -4.56
C ILE A 64 -12.39 -13.85 -5.41
N GLU A 65 -13.38 -14.65 -5.00
CA GLU A 65 -14.67 -14.78 -5.67
C GLU A 65 -15.77 -15.21 -4.68
N PRO A 66 -17.05 -14.90 -4.96
CA PRO A 66 -18.16 -15.30 -4.10
C PRO A 66 -18.24 -16.82 -3.89
N GLY A 67 -18.36 -17.26 -2.64
CA GLY A 67 -18.47 -18.68 -2.29
C GLY A 67 -17.13 -19.35 -1.98
N VAL A 68 -16.00 -18.69 -2.23
CA VAL A 68 -14.67 -19.14 -1.79
C VAL A 68 -14.37 -18.60 -0.39
N PRO A 69 -13.74 -19.40 0.51
CA PRO A 69 -13.32 -18.92 1.82
C PRO A 69 -12.40 -17.70 1.73
N THR A 70 -12.62 -16.74 2.63
CA THR A 70 -11.74 -15.58 2.73
C THR A 70 -10.40 -15.93 3.38
N THR A 71 -9.39 -15.11 3.12
CA THR A 71 -8.08 -15.21 3.77
C THR A 71 -7.74 -13.93 4.52
N ASP A 72 -7.14 -14.04 5.70
CA ASP A 72 -6.62 -12.88 6.43
C ASP A 72 -5.47 -12.24 5.64
N ARG A 73 -5.54 -10.92 5.42
CA ARG A 73 -4.45 -10.13 4.85
C ARG A 73 -4.20 -8.88 5.68
N GLU A 74 -2.97 -8.41 5.59
CA GLU A 74 -2.49 -7.22 6.26
C GLU A 74 -1.66 -6.38 5.28
N VAL A 75 -1.86 -5.07 5.29
CA VAL A 75 -0.88 -4.11 4.76
C VAL A 75 -0.38 -3.21 5.88
N VAL A 76 0.86 -2.75 5.77
CA VAL A 76 1.43 -1.80 6.74
C VAL A 76 1.63 -0.44 6.09
N LEU A 77 0.90 0.55 6.57
CA LEU A 77 1.02 1.95 6.17
C LEU A 77 2.14 2.61 6.96
N HIS A 78 3.18 3.08 6.29
CA HIS A 78 4.24 3.87 6.90
C HIS A 78 3.92 5.34 6.71
N LEU A 79 3.58 5.98 7.81
CA LEU A 79 3.15 7.36 7.86
C LEU A 79 4.31 8.24 8.35
N LYS A 80 4.56 9.34 7.65
CA LYS A 80 5.48 10.40 8.07
C LYS A 80 4.68 11.61 8.52
N SER A 81 5.09 12.24 9.62
CA SER A 81 4.45 13.48 10.06
C SER A 81 4.77 14.61 9.09
N ALA A 82 3.81 15.50 8.88
CA ALA A 82 3.93 16.69 8.04
C ALA A 82 3.60 17.94 8.86
N PRO A 83 4.06 19.14 8.41
CA PRO A 83 3.82 20.39 9.11
C PRO A 83 2.33 20.66 9.36
N PRO A 84 2.00 21.48 10.39
CA PRO A 84 0.65 21.68 10.86
C PRO A 84 -0.38 22.17 9.82
N PRO A 85 -1.68 21.89 10.06
CA PRO A 85 -2.21 21.07 11.16
C PRO A 85 -1.69 19.64 11.03
N GLN A 86 -1.13 19.05 12.10
CA GLN A 86 -0.22 17.90 11.98
C GLN A 86 -0.87 16.78 11.19
N CYS A 87 -0.46 16.65 9.93
CA CYS A 87 -1.03 15.69 8.98
C CYS A 87 -0.06 14.51 8.86
N TRP A 88 -0.60 13.31 8.82
CA TRP A 88 0.16 12.13 8.46
C TRP A 88 0.12 11.96 6.94
N ARG A 89 1.28 11.78 6.31
CA ARG A 89 1.39 11.46 4.89
C ARG A 89 1.89 10.04 4.73
N LEU A 90 1.29 9.29 3.82
CA LEU A 90 1.76 7.95 3.47
C LEU A 90 3.10 8.06 2.74
N GLY A 91 4.15 7.55 3.36
CA GLY A 91 5.49 7.49 2.78
C GLY A 91 5.79 6.15 2.14
N ASP A 92 5.14 5.08 2.60
CA ASP A 92 5.26 3.74 2.02
C ASP A 92 4.04 2.86 2.39
N LEU A 93 3.79 1.83 1.59
CA LEU A 93 2.85 0.76 1.88
C LEU A 93 3.62 -0.56 1.78
N ILE A 94 3.57 -1.36 2.84
CA ILE A 94 4.06 -2.73 2.80
C ILE A 94 2.90 -3.63 2.38
N THR A 95 3.06 -4.32 1.27
CA THR A 95 2.06 -5.21 0.67
C THR A 95 1.83 -6.43 1.57
N PRO A 96 0.75 -7.21 1.33
CA PRO A 96 0.54 -8.46 2.07
C PRO A 96 1.63 -9.52 1.82
N THR A 97 2.38 -9.39 0.73
CA THR A 97 3.55 -10.22 0.39
C THR A 97 4.85 -9.73 1.07
N GLY A 98 4.80 -8.60 1.77
CA GLY A 98 5.92 -8.05 2.53
C GLY A 98 6.79 -7.04 1.76
N GLU A 99 6.43 -6.71 0.53
CA GLU A 99 7.19 -5.81 -0.33
C GLU A 99 6.89 -4.34 0.01
N SER A 100 7.91 -3.49 -0.08
CA SER A 100 7.77 -2.04 0.09
C SER A 100 7.41 -1.43 -1.26
N LEU A 101 6.26 -0.76 -1.35
CA LEU A 101 5.82 -0.07 -2.55
C LEU A 101 6.84 0.97 -3.02
N ALA A 102 7.37 1.76 -2.09
CA ALA A 102 8.38 2.77 -2.39
C ALA A 102 9.68 2.15 -2.93
N THR A 103 10.07 0.97 -2.42
CA THR A 103 11.26 0.26 -2.90
C THR A 103 11.01 -0.35 -4.28
N SER A 104 9.89 -1.05 -4.48
CA SER A 104 9.54 -1.67 -5.76
C SER A 104 9.44 -0.64 -6.88
N TYR A 105 8.81 0.51 -6.62
CA TYR A 105 8.64 1.56 -7.63
C TYR A 105 9.87 2.43 -7.87
N ALA A 106 10.89 2.34 -7.02
CA ALA A 106 12.19 2.96 -7.25
C ALA A 106 13.13 2.08 -8.09
N GLY A 107 12.78 0.80 -8.28
CA GLY A 107 13.50 -0.14 -9.12
C GLY A 107 13.40 0.19 -10.61
N LYS A 108 14.03 -0.65 -11.44
CA LYS A 108 13.71 -0.66 -12.87
C LYS A 108 12.38 -1.39 -13.05
N PRO A 109 11.46 -0.89 -13.89
CA PRO A 109 10.32 -1.68 -14.35
C PRO A 109 10.82 -2.88 -15.17
#